data_AF-A0A1I3DMZ4-F1
#
_entry.id   AF-A0A1I3DMZ4-F1
#
_cell.length_a   1.000
_cell.length_b   1.000
_cell.length_c   1.000
_cell.angle_alpha   90.00
_cell.angle_beta   90.00
_cell.angle_gamma   90.00
#
_symmetry.space_group_name_H-M   'P 1'
#
loop_
_entity.id
_entity.type
_entity.pdbx_description
1 polymer ?
#
loop_
_entity_poly.entity_id
_entity_poly.type
_entity_poly.pdbx_seq_one_letter_code
_entity_poly.pdbx_strand_id
1 'polypeptide(L)' 'MAGYSGKPIVQKLGVKPGFCIFVDGLATPYREIVGELPDGVTIAKAAK' A
#
# COMPACT_ATOMS: atom_id res chain seq x y z
N MET A 1 -18.34 -8.44 -17.38
CA MET A 1 -17.81 -7.75 -16.19
C MET A 1 -16.31 -7.89 -16.21
N ALA A 2 -15.53 -6.80 -16.28
CA ALA A 2 -14.08 -6.90 -16.14
C ALA A 2 -13.77 -7.58 -14.80
N GLY A 3 -13.02 -8.68 -14.84
CA GLY A 3 -12.86 -9.60 -13.72
C GLY A 3 -12.22 -8.94 -12.51
N TYR A 4 -12.92 -9.00 -11.38
CA TYR A 4 -12.30 -8.72 -10.10
C TYR A 4 -11.23 -9.81 -9.85
N SER A 5 -9.96 -9.43 -9.95
CA SER A 5 -8.82 -10.36 -9.87
C SER A 5 -8.75 -11.18 -8.57
N GLY A 6 -9.55 -10.88 -7.55
CA GLY A 6 -9.47 -11.50 -6.22
C GLY A 6 -8.20 -11.14 -5.43
N LYS A 7 -7.19 -10.58 -6.09
CA LYS A 7 -5.93 -10.18 -5.48
C LYS A 7 -6.09 -8.92 -4.62
N PRO A 8 -5.46 -8.87 -3.43
CA PRO A 8 -5.37 -7.67 -2.61
C PRO A 8 -4.85 -6.48 -3.42
N ILE A 9 -5.36 -5.29 -3.13
CA ILE A 9 -4.97 -4.06 -3.83
C ILE A 9 -3.46 -3.79 -3.73
N VAL A 10 -2.82 -4.13 -2.60
CA VAL A 10 -1.36 -4.10 -2.41
C VAL A 10 -0.59 -4.87 -3.48
N GLN A 11 -1.09 -6.04 -3.91
CA GLN A 11 -0.43 -6.84 -4.95
C GLN A 11 -0.60 -6.20 -6.34
N LYS A 12 -1.72 -5.51 -6.58
CA LYS A 12 -1.99 -4.82 -7.86
C LYS A 12 -1.12 -3.58 -8.03
N LEU A 13 -0.84 -2.88 -6.93
CA LEU A 13 0.07 -1.74 -6.90
C LEU A 13 1.54 -2.14 -7.08
N GLY A 14 1.86 -3.44 -7.06
CA GLY A 14 3.22 -3.94 -7.20
C GLY A 14 4.11 -3.62 -5.99
N VAL A 15 3.51 -3.38 -4.81
CA VAL A 15 4.26 -3.15 -3.56
C VAL A 15 4.96 -4.46 -3.17
N LYS A 16 6.28 -4.41 -3.03
CA LYS A 16 7.10 -5.58 -2.67
C LYS A 16 7.60 -5.46 -1.22
N PRO A 17 8.01 -6.59 -0.60
CA PRO A 17 8.70 -6.56 0.68
C PRO A 17 9.86 -5.55 0.71
N GLY A 18 10.04 -4.89 1.85
CA GLY A 18 11.12 -3.91 2.06
C GLY A 18 10.92 -2.55 1.39
N PHE A 19 9.79 -2.30 0.72
CA PHE A 19 9.50 -0.98 0.15
C PHE A 19 9.32 0.08 1.25
N CYS A 20 9.68 1.32 0.92
CA CYS A 20 9.39 2.49 1.74
C CYS A 20 8.33 3.33 1.02
N ILE A 21 7.19 3.56 1.67
CA ILE A 21 6.07 4.32 1.13
C ILE A 21 5.98 5.65 1.88
N PHE A 22 5.88 6.76 1.15
CA PHE A 22 5.43 8.03 1.72
C PHE A 22 3.98 8.25 1.33
N VAL A 23 3.17 8.73 2.28
CA VAL A 23 1.74 8.97 2.10
C VAL A 23 1.48 10.44 2.35
N ASP A 24 0.96 11.13 1.35
CA ASP A 24 0.64 12.57 1.41
C ASP A 24 -0.87 12.79 1.31
N GLY A 25 -1.38 13.80 2.02
CA GLY A 25 -2.76 14.27 1.90
C GLY A 25 -3.85 13.25 2.29
N LEU A 26 -3.53 12.22 3.07
CA LEU A 26 -4.47 11.15 3.39
C LEU A 26 -5.23 11.43 4.70
N ALA A 27 -6.57 11.39 4.63
CA ALA A 27 -7.45 11.64 5.78
C ALA A 27 -7.62 10.42 6.71
N THR A 28 -7.20 9.23 6.28
CA THR A 28 -7.27 7.99 7.05
C THR A 28 -5.95 7.22 6.94
N PRO A 29 -5.59 6.29 7.86
CA PRO A 29 -4.39 5.49 7.71
C PRO A 29 -4.38 4.71 6.39
N TYR A 30 -3.26 4.77 5.66
CA TYR A 30 -3.11 4.12 4.35
C TYR A 30 -3.44 2.61 4.37
N ARG A 31 -3.12 1.94 5.48
CA ARG A 31 -3.43 0.51 5.70
C ARG A 31 -4.93 0.19 5.70
N GLU A 32 -5.79 1.14 6.03
CA GLU A 32 -7.25 0.94 5.95
C GLU A 32 -7.75 0.96 4.51
N ILE A 33 -7.04 1.64 3.62
CA ILE A 33 -7.39 1.74 2.19
C ILE A 33 -6.82 0.53 1.44
N VAL A 34 -5.55 0.21 1.67
CA VAL A 34 -4.85 -0.82 0.88
C VAL A 34 -4.83 -2.20 1.53
N GLY A 35 -5.13 -2.27 2.82
CA GLY A 35 -5.02 -3.50 3.60
C GLY A 35 -3.59 -3.75 4.08
N GLU A 36 -3.33 -5.01 4.40
CA GLU A 36 -2.06 -5.44 4.97
C GLU A 36 -0.89 -5.28 3.99
N LEU A 37 0.19 -4.67 4.46
CA LEU A 37 1.40 -4.44 3.69
C LEU A 37 2.34 -5.65 3.81
N PRO A 38 3.12 -5.98 2.76
CA PRO A 38 4.09 -7.06 2.83
C PRO A 38 5.16 -6.82 3.88
N ASP A 39 5.87 -7.89 4.24
CA ASP A 39 6.91 -7.84 5.26
C ASP A 39 8.00 -6.79 4.97
N GLY A 40 8.42 -6.11 6.02
CA GLY A 40 9.46 -5.07 5.93
C GLY A 40 9.04 -3.79 5.21
N VAL A 41 7.78 -3.66 4.76
CA VAL A 41 7.29 -2.40 4.22
C VAL A 41 7.13 -1.37 5.33
N THR A 42 7.71 -0.18 5.11
CA THR A 42 7.68 0.93 6.05
C THR A 42 6.91 2.12 5.48
N ILE A 43 6.28 2.90 6.36
CA ILE A 43 5.67 4.18 6.01
C ILE A 43 6.56 5.30 6.54
N ALA A 44 7.11 6.11 5.64
CA ALA A 44 7.90 7.28 5.97
C ALA A 44 7.02 8.43 6.46
N LYS A 45 7.54 9.22 7.39
CA LYS A 45 6.86 10.42 7.91
C LYS A 45 6.95 11.63 6.97
N ALA A 46 7.94 11.64 6.07
CA ALA A 46 8.17 12.72 5.13
C ALA A 46 8.75 12.15 3.82
N ALA A 47 8.49 12.85 2.71
CA ALA A 47 9.20 12.62 1.46
C ALA A 47 10.69 12.96 1.65
N LYS A 48 11.54 12.28 0.89
CA LYS A 48 12.97 12.58 0.80
C LYS A 48 13.24 13.60 -0.29
#